data_AF-A0A2G3PLN5-F1
#
_entry.id   AF-A0A2G3PLN5-F1
#
_cell.length_a   1.000
_cell.length_b   1.000
_cell.length_c   1.000
_cell.angle_alpha   90.00
_cell.angle_beta   90.00
_cell.angle_gamma   90.00
#
_symmetry.space_group_name_H-M   'P 1'
#
loop_
_entity.id
_entity.type
_entity.pdbx_description
1 polymer ?
#
loop_
_entity_poly.entity_id
_entity_poly.type
_entity_poly.pdbx_seq_one_letter_code
_entity_poly.pdbx_strand_id
1 'polypeptide(L)'
;MSTPSWVELAGRNAAAETVYVSGSMRTSAKEGNETPGPVFDFWHGPHDRWRIEREGDVVYIQGAGEKPLVRIDGEMRRLGEDIRVVNLGAHFSPVDLLGGDSLLRRMSQKMSVVAPPARVDRAGRAAWRTTLLSRSDDSIEITFDDITGIIVGVGNPERGDLFEVYDVSEHDDLPADLFVWSGPVVEAESRDRGRRGGRPGDPRERREQTFEVMAATVAALDRPQDVLEAIAGADNGAAARAAIIELLGVSEPGAEAVAAMQLSQFRSDVARMARAGLIELQRTSPPA
;
A
#
# COMPACT_ATOMS: atom_id res chain seq x y z
N MET A 1 13.20 14.67 -29.28
CA MET A 1 12.51 15.11 -28.05
C MET A 1 13.55 15.48 -27.02
N SER A 2 13.31 16.53 -26.24
CA SER A 2 14.14 16.88 -25.08
C SER A 2 13.91 15.89 -23.93
N THR A 3 14.92 15.67 -23.10
CA THR A 3 14.78 14.90 -21.86
C THR A 3 13.81 15.63 -20.91
N PRO A 4 12.72 14.99 -20.45
CA PRO A 4 11.79 15.60 -19.51
C PRO A 4 12.46 15.74 -18.14
N SER A 5 12.06 16.78 -17.41
CA SER A 5 12.33 16.94 -15.99
C SER A 5 11.45 16.01 -15.16
N TRP A 6 11.83 15.81 -13.90
CA TRP A 6 10.99 15.08 -12.92
C TRP A 6 9.61 15.72 -12.75
N VAL A 7 9.55 17.05 -12.70
CA VAL A 7 8.28 17.78 -12.55
C VAL A 7 7.36 17.50 -13.74
N GLU A 8 7.91 17.43 -14.96
CA GLU A 8 7.14 17.05 -16.15
C GLU A 8 6.67 15.60 -16.08
N LEU A 9 7.50 14.65 -15.66
CA LEU A 9 7.11 13.24 -15.51
C LEU A 9 6.00 13.06 -14.45
N ALA A 10 6.14 13.69 -13.29
CA ALA A 10 5.12 13.67 -12.25
C ALA A 10 3.82 14.34 -12.72
N GLY A 11 3.92 15.44 -13.47
CA GLY A 11 2.77 16.12 -14.10
C GLY A 11 2.05 15.24 -15.13
N ARG A 12 2.80 14.52 -15.97
CA ARG A 12 2.24 13.55 -16.92
C ARG A 12 1.52 12.41 -16.19
N ASN A 13 2.10 11.87 -15.12
CA ASN A 13 1.45 10.82 -14.33
C ASN A 13 0.17 11.29 -13.65
N ALA A 14 0.16 12.53 -13.13
CA ALA A 14 -1.06 13.11 -12.59
C ALA A 14 -2.14 13.28 -13.67
N ALA A 15 -1.77 13.73 -14.87
CA ALA A 15 -2.69 13.86 -16.00
C ALA A 15 -3.18 12.51 -16.56
N ALA A 16 -2.45 11.41 -16.31
CA ALA A 16 -2.84 10.08 -16.77
C ALA A 16 -4.18 9.59 -16.15
N GLU A 17 -4.69 10.24 -15.09
CA GLU A 17 -6.01 9.95 -14.53
C GLU A 17 -7.17 10.13 -15.52
N THR A 18 -6.94 10.80 -16.66
CA THR A 18 -7.94 11.01 -17.71
C THR A 18 -7.78 10.09 -18.92
N VAL A 19 -6.85 9.13 -18.91
CA VAL A 19 -6.62 8.23 -20.06
C VAL A 19 -7.43 6.93 -19.94
N TYR A 20 -7.79 6.34 -21.08
CA TYR A 20 -8.25 4.96 -21.13
C TYR A 20 -7.06 4.05 -21.43
N VAL A 21 -6.75 3.13 -20.52
CA VAL A 21 -5.56 2.28 -20.65
C VAL A 21 -5.84 0.90 -20.08
N SER A 22 -5.28 -0.12 -20.71
CA SER A 22 -5.23 -1.48 -20.18
C SER A 22 -3.81 -2.02 -20.23
N GLY A 23 -3.55 -3.05 -19.45
CA GLY A 23 -2.29 -3.78 -19.49
C GLY A 23 -2.22 -4.86 -18.43
N SER A 24 -1.04 -5.44 -18.28
CA SER A 24 -0.77 -6.44 -17.28
C SER A 24 0.36 -5.97 -16.36
N MET A 25 0.24 -6.25 -15.07
CA MET A 25 1.21 -5.88 -14.05
C MET A 25 1.70 -7.15 -13.35
N ARG A 26 3.02 -7.34 -13.29
CA ARG A 26 3.65 -8.40 -12.50
C ARG A 26 4.40 -7.77 -11.34
N THR A 27 4.11 -8.22 -10.14
CA THR A 27 4.90 -7.86 -8.95
C THR A 27 6.05 -8.83 -8.73
N SER A 28 7.16 -8.36 -8.17
CA SER A 28 8.25 -9.26 -7.79
C SER A 28 7.91 -10.04 -6.54
N ALA A 29 8.63 -11.15 -6.36
CA ALA A 29 8.52 -11.95 -5.17
C ALA A 29 8.93 -11.12 -3.93
N LYS A 30 8.28 -11.37 -2.79
CA LYS A 30 8.78 -10.82 -1.52
C LYS A 30 10.21 -11.30 -1.30
N GLU A 31 11.09 -10.41 -0.85
CA GLU A 31 12.49 -10.69 -0.55
C GLU A 31 12.60 -12.00 0.28
N GLY A 32 13.22 -13.04 -0.29
CA GLY A 32 13.31 -14.38 0.32
C GLY A 32 12.31 -15.44 -0.19
N ASN A 33 11.44 -15.11 -1.15
CA ASN A 33 10.56 -16.07 -1.83
C ASN A 33 10.98 -16.20 -3.30
N GLU A 34 11.13 -17.43 -3.80
CA GLU A 34 11.50 -17.70 -5.21
C GLU A 34 10.29 -17.68 -6.14
N THR A 35 9.07 -17.63 -5.59
CA THR A 35 7.84 -17.63 -6.39
C THR A 35 7.53 -16.23 -6.90
N PRO A 36 7.32 -16.04 -8.22
CA PRO A 36 6.89 -14.76 -8.79
C PRO A 36 5.67 -14.20 -8.04
N GLY A 37 5.64 -12.88 -7.84
CA GLY A 37 4.48 -12.22 -7.27
C GLY A 37 3.25 -12.33 -8.20
N PRO A 38 2.05 -11.98 -7.71
CA PRO A 38 0.84 -12.04 -8.52
C PRO A 38 0.96 -11.22 -9.81
N VAL A 39 0.26 -11.71 -10.83
CA VAL A 39 0.02 -11.02 -12.09
C VAL A 39 -1.41 -10.50 -12.08
N PHE A 40 -1.56 -9.23 -12.44
CA PHE A 40 -2.83 -8.55 -12.56
C PHE A 40 -3.06 -8.10 -14.00
N ASP A 41 -4.26 -8.29 -14.51
CA ASP A 41 -4.73 -7.61 -15.71
C ASP A 41 -5.60 -6.43 -15.26
N PHE A 42 -5.43 -5.28 -15.89
CA PHE A 42 -6.15 -4.08 -15.48
C PHE A 42 -6.71 -3.29 -16.66
N TRP A 43 -7.77 -2.56 -16.35
CA TRP A 43 -8.37 -1.54 -17.19
C TRP A 43 -8.65 -0.32 -16.34
N HIS A 44 -8.22 0.82 -16.83
CA HIS A 44 -8.46 2.12 -16.25
C HIS A 44 -9.23 3.00 -17.22
N GLY A 45 -10.17 3.78 -16.70
CA GLY A 45 -10.78 4.89 -17.41
C GLY A 45 -10.89 6.14 -16.53
N PRO A 46 -11.18 7.30 -17.15
CA PRO A 46 -11.38 8.56 -16.46
C PRO A 46 -12.30 8.48 -15.23
N HIS A 47 -12.05 9.37 -14.27
CA HIS A 47 -12.77 9.45 -12.99
C HIS A 47 -12.54 8.26 -12.07
N ASP A 48 -11.30 7.77 -12.07
CA ASP A 48 -10.83 6.69 -11.19
C ASP A 48 -11.65 5.40 -11.39
N ARG A 49 -12.00 5.12 -12.65
CA ARG A 49 -12.68 3.88 -13.01
C ARG A 49 -11.64 2.79 -13.17
N TRP A 50 -11.84 1.69 -12.46
CA TRP A 50 -10.92 0.57 -12.46
C TRP A 50 -11.64 -0.76 -12.56
N ARG A 51 -11.03 -1.66 -13.32
CA ARG A 51 -11.25 -3.10 -13.23
C ARG A 51 -9.89 -3.75 -13.09
N ILE A 52 -9.72 -4.61 -12.10
CA ILE A 52 -8.50 -5.39 -11.93
C ILE A 52 -8.88 -6.85 -11.76
N GLU A 53 -8.23 -7.69 -12.55
CA GLU A 53 -8.34 -9.13 -12.52
C GLU A 53 -7.03 -9.75 -12.05
N ARG A 54 -7.12 -10.90 -11.40
CA ARG A 54 -5.98 -11.76 -11.05
C ARG A 54 -6.34 -13.17 -11.49
N GLU A 55 -5.55 -13.74 -12.39
CA GLU A 55 -5.80 -15.10 -12.93
C GLU A 55 -7.20 -15.23 -13.57
N GLY A 56 -7.68 -14.16 -14.21
CA GLY A 56 -9.02 -14.08 -14.83
C GLY A 56 -10.18 -13.84 -13.84
N ASP A 57 -9.91 -13.79 -12.54
CA ASP A 57 -10.90 -13.44 -11.53
C ASP A 57 -10.88 -11.95 -11.22
N VAL A 58 -12.05 -11.30 -11.26
CA VAL A 58 -12.21 -9.91 -10.84
C VAL A 58 -11.92 -9.76 -9.35
N VAL A 59 -10.86 -9.03 -9.00
CA VAL A 59 -10.44 -8.76 -7.63
C VAL A 59 -10.73 -7.33 -7.18
N TYR A 60 -10.88 -6.40 -8.12
CA TYR A 60 -11.18 -5.00 -7.85
C TYR A 60 -12.08 -4.41 -8.93
N ILE A 61 -13.12 -3.68 -8.52
CA ILE A 61 -13.92 -2.82 -9.39
C ILE A 61 -14.16 -1.49 -8.72
N GLN A 62 -14.01 -0.41 -9.47
CA GLN A 62 -14.39 0.93 -9.07
C GLN A 62 -15.13 1.62 -10.21
N GLY A 63 -16.41 1.92 -9.96
CA GLY A 63 -17.21 2.78 -10.83
C GLY A 63 -16.97 4.26 -10.53
N ALA A 64 -17.33 5.14 -11.47
CA ALA A 64 -17.16 6.58 -11.29
C ALA A 64 -18.00 7.10 -10.11
N GLY A 65 -17.33 7.61 -9.06
CA GLY A 65 -17.99 8.12 -7.86
C GLY A 65 -18.63 7.03 -6.97
N GLU A 66 -18.40 5.75 -7.27
CA GLU A 66 -18.89 4.63 -6.47
C GLU A 66 -17.85 4.18 -5.45
N LYS A 67 -18.31 3.52 -4.38
CA LYS A 67 -17.41 2.86 -3.44
C LYS A 67 -16.79 1.64 -4.12
N PRO A 68 -15.46 1.43 -4.00
CA PRO A 68 -14.82 0.31 -4.64
C PRO A 68 -15.31 -1.03 -4.07
N LEU A 69 -15.39 -2.01 -4.96
CA LEU A 69 -15.71 -3.40 -4.68
C LEU A 69 -14.42 -4.22 -4.74
N VAL A 70 -14.17 -5.04 -3.72
CA VAL A 70 -12.96 -5.85 -3.59
C VAL A 70 -13.34 -7.29 -3.32
N ARG A 71 -12.64 -8.23 -3.95
CA ARG A 71 -12.82 -9.66 -3.64
C ARG A 71 -12.08 -10.04 -2.36
N ILE A 72 -12.82 -10.53 -1.37
CA ILE A 72 -12.30 -11.02 -0.09
C ILE A 72 -12.95 -12.37 0.19
N ASP A 73 -12.15 -13.40 0.47
CA ASP A 73 -12.62 -14.77 0.75
C ASP A 73 -13.56 -15.33 -0.33
N GLY A 74 -13.34 -14.97 -1.60
CA GLY A 74 -14.14 -15.39 -2.75
C GLY A 74 -15.41 -14.56 -3.01
N GLU A 75 -15.72 -13.58 -2.14
CA GLU A 75 -16.91 -12.74 -2.26
C GLU A 75 -16.54 -11.31 -2.65
N MET A 76 -17.34 -10.68 -3.52
CA MET A 76 -17.20 -9.26 -3.79
C MET A 76 -17.83 -8.45 -2.67
N ARG A 77 -17.02 -7.59 -2.03
CA ARG A 77 -17.42 -6.76 -0.90
C ARG A 77 -17.24 -5.29 -1.20
N ARG A 78 -18.21 -4.47 -0.79
CA ARG A 78 -18.11 -3.00 -0.87
C ARG A 78 -17.24 -2.47 0.28
N LEU A 79 -16.21 -1.70 -0.05
CA LEU A 79 -15.37 -1.05 0.97
C LEU A 79 -16.10 0.14 1.62
N GLY A 80 -15.96 0.26 2.93
CA GLY A 80 -16.46 1.39 3.72
C GLY A 80 -15.58 2.64 3.59
N GLU A 81 -16.07 3.79 4.09
CA GLU A 81 -15.45 5.12 3.92
C GLU A 81 -14.08 5.29 4.59
N ASP A 82 -13.73 4.38 5.52
CA ASP A 82 -12.52 4.49 6.33
C ASP A 82 -11.31 3.71 5.78
N ILE A 83 -11.49 2.90 4.72
CA ILE A 83 -10.41 2.08 4.13
C ILE A 83 -9.89 2.76 2.87
N ARG A 84 -8.77 3.48 2.99
CA ARG A 84 -8.11 4.20 1.88
C ARG A 84 -7.07 3.38 1.13
N VAL A 85 -6.73 2.18 1.59
CA VAL A 85 -5.68 1.35 0.97
C VAL A 85 -6.25 -0.02 0.70
N VAL A 86 -6.33 -0.34 -0.58
CA VAL A 86 -6.79 -1.64 -1.07
C VAL A 86 -5.57 -2.56 -1.16
N ASN A 87 -5.49 -3.55 -0.28
CA ASN A 87 -4.47 -4.59 -0.39
C ASN A 87 -5.02 -5.77 -1.21
N LEU A 88 -4.60 -5.89 -2.46
CA LEU A 88 -4.99 -6.99 -3.36
C LEU A 88 -4.11 -8.26 -3.19
N GLY A 89 -3.45 -8.39 -2.04
CA GLY A 89 -2.53 -9.48 -1.73
C GLY A 89 -1.08 -9.23 -2.14
N ALA A 90 -0.74 -8.00 -2.52
CA ALA A 90 0.60 -7.59 -2.95
C ALA A 90 0.99 -6.22 -2.37
N HIS A 91 2.30 -5.94 -2.32
CA HIS A 91 2.81 -4.63 -1.89
C HIS A 91 2.45 -3.52 -2.87
N PHE A 92 2.32 -3.86 -4.15
CA PHE A 92 1.90 -2.95 -5.21
C PHE A 92 0.74 -3.56 -6.00
N SER A 93 -0.11 -2.72 -6.55
CA SER A 93 -1.25 -3.12 -7.39
C SER A 93 -1.54 -2.05 -8.45
N PRO A 94 -2.38 -2.35 -9.47
CA PRO A 94 -2.62 -1.41 -10.56
C PRO A 94 -3.13 -0.01 -10.16
N VAL A 95 -3.80 0.15 -9.01
CA VAL A 95 -4.22 1.48 -8.51
C VAL A 95 -3.04 2.38 -8.15
N ASP A 96 -1.82 1.82 -8.06
CA ASP A 96 -0.60 2.56 -7.76
C ASP A 96 -0.01 3.26 -8.99
N LEU A 97 -0.44 2.88 -10.20
CA LEU A 97 0.20 3.29 -11.44
C LEU A 97 -0.09 4.75 -11.82
N LEU A 98 -1.26 5.26 -11.43
CA LEU A 98 -1.80 6.59 -11.76
C LEU A 98 -3.04 6.91 -10.92
N GLY A 99 -3.54 8.16 -10.97
CA GLY A 99 -4.81 8.54 -10.33
C GLY A 99 -4.72 9.02 -8.88
N GLY A 100 -5.87 9.01 -8.18
CA GLY A 100 -6.04 9.59 -6.84
C GLY A 100 -5.30 8.84 -5.74
N ASP A 101 -5.14 7.53 -5.90
CA ASP A 101 -4.44 6.65 -4.97
C ASP A 101 -3.04 6.23 -5.45
N SER A 102 -2.50 6.88 -6.49
CA SER A 102 -1.23 6.50 -7.10
C SER A 102 -0.04 6.50 -6.13
N LEU A 103 0.99 5.72 -6.47
CA LEU A 103 2.24 5.66 -5.71
C LEU A 103 2.84 7.06 -5.55
N LEU A 104 2.87 7.88 -6.61
CA LEU A 104 3.46 9.21 -6.55
C LEU A 104 2.73 10.15 -5.60
N ARG A 105 1.39 10.06 -5.50
CA ARG A 105 0.63 10.88 -4.54
C ARG A 105 0.92 10.48 -3.10
N ARG A 106 1.14 9.19 -2.84
CA ARG A 106 1.48 8.68 -1.49
C ARG A 106 2.93 8.93 -1.13
N MET A 107 3.82 8.98 -2.11
CA MET A 107 5.22 9.35 -1.90
C MET A 107 5.33 10.79 -1.42
N SER A 108 6.12 11.00 -0.37
CA SER A 108 6.33 12.32 0.22
C SER A 108 6.95 13.29 -0.80
N GLN A 109 6.54 14.56 -0.77
CA GLN A 109 7.21 15.69 -1.45
C GLN A 109 8.70 15.86 -1.07
N LYS A 110 9.24 15.01 -0.18
CA LYS A 110 10.61 15.04 0.36
C LYS A 110 11.59 14.17 -0.42
N MET A 111 11.22 13.65 -1.59
CA MET A 111 12.09 12.89 -2.49
C MET A 111 12.96 13.85 -3.33
N SER A 112 14.24 13.52 -3.49
CA SER A 112 15.15 14.25 -4.40
C SER A 112 15.51 13.38 -5.61
N VAL A 113 15.61 14.02 -6.77
CA VAL A 113 16.00 13.35 -8.01
C VAL A 113 17.52 13.27 -8.05
N VAL A 114 18.07 12.05 -8.20
CA VAL A 114 19.52 11.82 -8.17
C VAL A 114 20.17 12.16 -9.50
N ALA A 115 19.45 11.89 -10.59
CA ALA A 115 19.95 12.04 -11.96
C ALA A 115 18.82 12.44 -12.91
N PRO A 116 19.12 13.15 -14.01
CA PRO A 116 18.16 13.42 -15.07
C PRO A 116 17.52 12.12 -15.58
N PRO A 117 16.23 12.13 -15.96
CA PRO A 117 15.59 10.95 -16.51
C PRO A 117 16.32 10.38 -17.72
N ALA A 118 16.53 9.07 -17.72
CA ALA A 118 17.13 8.34 -18.82
C ALA A 118 16.03 7.70 -19.66
N ARG A 119 16.17 7.79 -20.99
CA ARG A 119 15.27 7.09 -21.90
C ARG A 119 15.58 5.60 -21.88
N VAL A 120 14.56 4.78 -21.77
CA VAL A 120 14.66 3.31 -21.76
C VAL A 120 13.58 2.71 -22.67
N ASP A 121 13.76 1.45 -23.04
CA ASP A 121 12.70 0.62 -23.60
C ASP A 121 12.18 -0.29 -22.48
N ARG A 122 10.85 -0.35 -22.32
CA ARG A 122 10.19 -1.24 -21.37
C ARG A 122 9.09 -2.00 -22.12
N ALA A 123 9.29 -3.30 -22.29
CA ALA A 123 8.37 -4.18 -23.04
C ALA A 123 8.03 -3.64 -24.45
N GLY A 124 9.01 -3.09 -25.17
CA GLY A 124 8.81 -2.54 -26.52
C GLY A 124 8.17 -1.15 -26.58
N ARG A 125 7.98 -0.49 -25.43
CA ARG A 125 7.48 0.88 -25.33
C ARG A 125 8.58 1.82 -24.85
N ALA A 126 8.63 3.00 -25.47
CA ALA A 126 9.51 4.06 -25.02
C ALA A 126 9.08 4.58 -23.64
N ALA A 127 10.03 4.65 -22.72
CA ALA A 127 9.78 5.06 -21.35
C ALA A 127 10.90 5.96 -20.81
N TRP A 128 10.61 6.66 -19.73
CA TRP A 128 11.56 7.49 -18.99
C TRP A 128 11.76 6.95 -17.59
N ARG A 129 13.01 6.67 -17.27
CA ARG A 129 13.42 6.16 -15.97
C ARG A 129 14.11 7.24 -15.17
N THR A 130 13.79 7.35 -13.89
CA THR A 130 14.50 8.23 -12.95
C THR A 130 14.73 7.54 -11.61
N THR A 131 15.77 7.96 -10.91
CA THR A 131 16.07 7.50 -9.55
C THR A 131 15.75 8.61 -8.58
N LEU A 132 14.98 8.27 -7.55
CA LEU A 132 14.65 9.15 -6.44
C LEU A 132 15.37 8.66 -5.19
N LEU A 133 15.86 9.60 -4.39
CA LEU A 133 16.39 9.35 -3.05
C LEU A 133 15.39 9.83 -2.00
N SER A 134 15.15 8.97 -1.02
CA SER A 134 14.48 9.35 0.21
C SER A 134 15.45 10.04 1.17
N ARG A 135 14.93 10.57 2.29
CA ARG A 135 15.77 11.13 3.37
C ARG A 135 16.55 10.08 4.17
N SER A 136 16.21 8.80 4.04
CA SER A 136 16.94 7.68 4.66
C SER A 136 18.04 7.13 3.76
N ASP A 137 18.37 7.83 2.66
CA ASP A 137 19.29 7.39 1.61
C ASP A 137 18.85 6.11 0.88
N ASP A 138 17.58 5.71 1.03
CA ASP A 138 16.99 4.65 0.22
C ASP A 138 16.70 5.18 -1.18
N SER A 139 17.18 4.48 -2.19
CA SER A 139 16.92 4.80 -3.58
C SER A 139 15.76 3.97 -4.15
N ILE A 140 14.95 4.62 -4.96
CA ILE A 140 13.87 3.99 -5.71
C ILE A 140 13.98 4.41 -7.17
N GLU A 141 13.90 3.43 -8.05
CA GLU A 141 13.86 3.63 -9.49
C GLU A 141 12.39 3.62 -9.93
N ILE A 142 11.97 4.64 -10.67
CA ILE A 142 10.60 4.73 -11.22
C ILE A 142 10.71 4.94 -12.72
N THR A 143 9.91 4.17 -13.47
CA THR A 143 9.83 4.22 -14.92
C THR A 143 8.43 4.62 -15.36
N PHE A 144 8.34 5.61 -16.25
CA PHE A 144 7.09 6.15 -16.80
C PHE A 144 6.98 5.85 -18.28
N ASP A 145 5.83 5.41 -18.75
CA ASP A 145 5.55 5.31 -20.18
C ASP A 145 5.57 6.72 -20.81
N ASP A 146 6.27 6.89 -21.92
CA ASP A 146 6.46 8.21 -22.55
C ASP A 146 5.15 8.77 -23.12
N ILE A 147 4.23 7.90 -23.56
CA ILE A 147 2.99 8.28 -24.23
C ILE A 147 1.89 8.56 -23.20
N THR A 148 1.61 7.59 -22.33
CA THR A 148 0.50 7.65 -21.37
C THR A 148 0.85 8.33 -20.05
N GLY A 149 2.13 8.39 -19.69
CA GLY A 149 2.58 8.94 -18.40
C GLY A 149 2.33 8.02 -17.18
N ILE A 150 1.80 6.82 -17.37
CA ILE A 150 1.60 5.86 -16.27
C ILE A 150 2.95 5.36 -15.75
N ILE A 151 3.01 4.95 -14.49
CA ILE A 151 4.16 4.22 -13.97
C ILE A 151 4.13 2.81 -14.59
N VAL A 152 5.20 2.40 -15.25
CA VAL A 152 5.34 1.06 -15.86
C VAL A 152 6.40 0.19 -15.19
N GLY A 153 7.07 0.72 -14.18
CA GLY A 153 8.00 -0.05 -13.37
C GLY A 153 8.46 0.72 -12.16
N VAL A 154 8.63 -0.01 -11.07
CA VAL A 154 9.29 0.48 -9.87
C VAL A 154 10.28 -0.56 -9.43
N GLY A 155 11.46 -0.13 -9.01
CA GLY A 155 12.52 -1.01 -8.55
C GLY A 155 13.40 -0.33 -7.52
N ASN A 156 14.37 -1.09 -7.03
CA ASN A 156 15.51 -0.56 -6.33
C ASN A 156 16.77 -0.91 -7.15
N PRO A 157 17.71 0.02 -7.37
CA PRO A 157 18.92 -0.22 -8.14
C PRO A 157 19.75 -1.42 -7.69
N GLU A 158 19.72 -1.76 -6.39
CA GLU A 158 20.47 -2.86 -5.79
C GLU A 158 19.64 -4.15 -5.65
N ARG A 159 18.33 -4.03 -5.41
CA ARG A 159 17.44 -5.17 -5.12
C ARG A 159 16.59 -5.64 -6.31
N GLY A 160 16.65 -4.92 -7.42
CA GLY A 160 15.90 -5.22 -8.64
C GLY A 160 14.47 -4.67 -8.62
N ASP A 161 13.68 -5.13 -9.58
CA ASP A 161 12.33 -4.63 -9.81
C ASP A 161 11.37 -5.05 -8.68
N LEU A 162 10.53 -4.12 -8.23
CA LEU A 162 9.41 -4.35 -7.31
C LEU A 162 8.13 -4.69 -8.08
N PHE A 163 7.94 -4.07 -9.25
CA PHE A 163 6.95 -4.49 -10.22
C PHE A 163 7.30 -4.01 -11.62
N GLU A 164 6.67 -4.64 -12.60
CA GLU A 164 6.69 -4.25 -14.00
C GLU A 164 5.28 -4.25 -14.60
N VAL A 165 5.06 -3.35 -15.55
CA VAL A 165 3.84 -3.31 -16.38
C VAL A 165 4.22 -3.59 -17.82
N TYR A 166 3.44 -4.43 -18.48
CA TYR A 166 3.63 -4.86 -19.86
C TYR A 166 2.27 -4.95 -20.59
N ASP A 167 2.31 -5.19 -21.90
CA ASP A 167 1.13 -5.24 -22.78
C ASP A 167 0.21 -3.99 -22.68
N VAL A 168 0.83 -2.83 -22.41
CA VAL A 168 0.12 -1.56 -22.25
C VAL A 168 -0.50 -1.13 -23.58
N SER A 169 -1.82 -0.93 -23.55
CA SER A 169 -2.63 -0.48 -24.68
C SER A 169 -3.45 0.75 -24.31
N GLU A 170 -3.40 1.76 -25.17
CA GLU A 170 -4.23 2.97 -25.08
C GLU A 170 -5.52 2.76 -25.86
N HIS A 171 -6.60 3.35 -25.36
CA HIS A 171 -7.91 3.26 -26.00
C HIS A 171 -8.51 4.65 -26.18
N ASP A 172 -9.34 4.82 -27.22
CA ASP A 172 -10.15 6.03 -27.38
C ASP A 172 -11.29 6.05 -26.34
N ASP A 173 -11.88 4.87 -26.09
CA ASP A 173 -12.86 4.62 -25.04
C ASP A 173 -12.77 3.18 -24.52
N LEU A 174 -13.41 2.94 -23.38
CA LEU A 174 -13.66 1.59 -22.85
C LEU A 174 -15.15 1.45 -22.53
N PRO A 175 -15.76 0.28 -22.78
CA PRO A 175 -17.16 0.03 -22.47
C PRO A 175 -17.48 0.33 -21.00
N ALA A 176 -18.59 1.03 -20.73
CA ALA A 176 -18.94 1.46 -19.38
C ALA A 176 -19.24 0.28 -18.44
N ASP A 177 -19.81 -0.80 -18.98
CA ASP A 177 -20.14 -2.05 -18.29
C ASP A 177 -18.88 -2.80 -17.81
N LEU A 178 -17.71 -2.55 -18.39
CA LEU A 178 -16.43 -3.09 -17.93
C LEU A 178 -16.15 -2.75 -16.45
N PHE A 179 -16.57 -1.55 -16.03
CA PHE A 179 -16.34 -0.99 -14.69
C PHE A 179 -17.51 -1.25 -13.73
N VAL A 180 -18.47 -2.08 -14.12
CA VAL A 180 -19.65 -2.39 -13.31
C VAL A 180 -19.61 -3.86 -12.90
N TRP A 181 -19.81 -4.11 -11.60
CA TRP A 181 -20.00 -5.47 -11.11
C TRP A 181 -21.49 -5.85 -11.16
N SER A 182 -21.81 -6.91 -11.90
CA SER A 182 -23.19 -7.43 -12.04
C SER A 182 -23.48 -8.64 -11.14
N GLY A 183 -22.48 -9.18 -10.46
CA GLY A 183 -22.64 -10.32 -9.56
C GLY A 183 -23.14 -9.94 -8.17
N PRO A 184 -23.30 -10.93 -7.28
CA PRO A 184 -23.68 -10.67 -5.88
C PRO A 184 -22.63 -9.80 -5.20
N VAL A 185 -23.08 -8.85 -4.38
CA VAL A 185 -22.24 -8.04 -3.51
C VAL A 185 -22.65 -8.33 -2.08
N VAL A 186 -21.68 -8.74 -1.27
CA VAL A 186 -21.82 -8.74 0.18
C VAL A 186 -21.50 -7.33 0.62
N GLU A 187 -22.49 -6.59 1.14
CA GLU A 187 -22.14 -5.38 1.87
C GLU A 187 -21.17 -5.82 2.96
N ALA A 188 -20.00 -5.18 3.05
CA ALA A 188 -19.15 -5.44 4.18
C ALA A 188 -20.03 -5.18 5.41
N GLU A 189 -20.39 -6.22 6.16
CA GLU A 189 -20.94 -6.04 7.49
C GLU A 189 -19.98 -5.05 8.13
N SER A 190 -20.50 -3.93 8.61
CA SER A 190 -19.72 -3.02 9.44
C SER A 190 -19.24 -3.91 10.55
N ARG A 191 -18.02 -4.45 10.40
CA ARG A 191 -17.49 -5.53 11.23
C ARG A 191 -17.85 -5.13 12.62
N ASP A 192 -18.68 -5.96 13.22
CA ASP A 192 -19.41 -5.68 14.43
C ASP A 192 -18.61 -4.69 15.27
N ARG A 193 -19.13 -3.46 15.38
CA ARG A 193 -18.68 -2.44 16.33
C ARG A 193 -18.93 -2.91 17.78
N GLY A 194 -18.85 -4.22 18.03
CA GLY A 194 -18.88 -4.86 19.32
C GLY A 194 -17.53 -4.83 20.07
N ARG A 195 -16.43 -4.31 19.48
CA ARG A 195 -15.20 -4.07 20.28
C ARG A 195 -14.29 -2.89 19.90
N ARG A 196 -14.55 -2.17 18.81
CA ARG A 196 -13.85 -0.89 18.48
C ARG A 196 -14.77 0.02 17.68
N GLY A 197 -15.78 0.57 18.33
CA GLY A 197 -16.79 1.39 17.68
C GLY A 197 -17.56 2.27 18.65
N GLY A 198 -16.85 2.95 19.55
CA GLY A 198 -17.38 4.17 20.12
C GLY A 198 -17.64 5.18 19.00
N ARG A 199 -18.65 6.04 19.17
CA ARG A 199 -18.81 7.35 18.50
C ARG A 199 -17.47 7.98 18.10
N PRO A 200 -17.37 8.84 17.07
CA PRO A 200 -16.10 9.48 16.69
C PRO A 200 -15.31 9.86 17.94
N GLY A 201 -14.33 9.00 18.30
CA GLY A 201 -13.72 9.04 19.62
C GLY A 201 -13.06 10.39 19.76
N ASP A 202 -13.16 10.97 20.95
CA ASP A 202 -12.47 12.21 21.29
C ASP A 202 -11.05 12.12 20.69
N PRO A 203 -10.57 13.13 19.94
CA PRO A 203 -9.19 13.17 19.47
C PRO A 203 -8.16 12.78 20.54
N ARG A 204 -8.49 12.97 21.83
CA ARG A 204 -7.74 12.49 22.99
C ARG A 204 -7.73 10.96 23.12
N GLU A 205 -8.87 10.29 23.02
CA GLU A 205 -8.96 8.81 23.06
C GLU A 205 -8.20 8.15 21.91
N ARG A 206 -8.28 8.70 20.69
CA ARG A 206 -7.49 8.19 19.54
C ARG A 206 -6.00 8.33 19.77
N ARG A 207 -5.60 9.45 20.36
CA ARG A 207 -4.21 9.73 20.67
C ARG A 207 -3.70 8.79 21.78
N GLU A 208 -4.49 8.55 22.81
CA GLU A 208 -4.19 7.58 23.86
C GLU A 208 -4.06 6.17 23.27
N GLN A 209 -4.97 5.76 22.39
CA GLN A 209 -4.87 4.47 21.70
C GLN A 209 -3.63 4.36 20.80
N THR A 210 -3.30 5.42 20.06
CA THR A 210 -2.09 5.47 19.23
C THR A 210 -0.83 5.42 20.10
N PHE A 211 -0.86 6.08 21.25
CA PHE A 211 0.23 6.08 22.23
C PHE A 211 0.42 4.68 22.84
N GLU A 212 -0.66 4.02 23.27
CA GLU A 212 -0.63 2.66 23.81
C GLU A 212 -0.06 1.65 22.81
N VAL A 213 -0.49 1.72 21.55
CA VAL A 213 0.01 0.85 20.48
C VAL A 213 1.51 1.10 20.23
N MET A 214 1.93 2.35 20.09
CA MET A 214 3.34 2.65 19.85
C MET A 214 4.23 2.32 21.05
N ALA A 215 3.74 2.52 22.29
CA ALA A 215 4.46 2.13 23.50
C ALA A 215 4.63 0.61 23.56
N ALA A 216 3.59 -0.17 23.21
CA ALA A 216 3.66 -1.62 23.15
C ALA A 216 4.61 -2.11 22.07
N THR A 217 4.62 -1.49 20.88
CA THR A 217 5.58 -1.81 19.81
C THR A 217 7.02 -1.53 20.25
N VAL A 218 7.29 -0.40 20.92
CA VAL A 218 8.64 -0.10 21.43
C VAL A 218 9.05 -1.12 22.49
N ALA A 219 8.18 -1.44 23.45
CA ALA A 219 8.46 -2.44 24.48
C ALA A 219 8.75 -3.82 23.88
N ALA A 220 8.01 -4.22 22.84
CA ALA A 220 8.24 -5.47 22.15
C ALA A 220 9.60 -5.50 21.41
N LEU A 221 9.98 -4.38 20.81
CA LEU A 221 11.24 -4.24 20.08
C LEU A 221 12.47 -4.10 20.99
N ASP A 222 12.28 -3.74 22.26
CA ASP A 222 13.33 -3.74 23.28
C ASP A 222 13.67 -5.15 23.77
N ARG A 223 12.72 -6.09 23.65
CA ARG A 223 12.87 -7.50 24.10
C ARG A 223 12.37 -8.49 23.02
N PRO A 224 12.91 -8.42 21.79
CA PRO A 224 12.33 -9.12 20.65
C PRO A 224 12.38 -10.65 20.80
N GLN A 225 13.42 -11.19 21.44
CA GLN A 225 13.56 -12.64 21.66
C GLN A 225 12.50 -13.17 22.62
N ASP A 226 12.31 -12.51 23.76
CA ASP A 226 11.32 -12.88 24.77
C ASP A 226 9.89 -12.84 24.20
N VAL A 227 9.59 -11.85 23.36
CA VAL A 227 8.26 -11.71 22.72
C VAL A 227 8.02 -12.82 21.70
N LEU A 228 9.01 -13.13 20.86
CA LEU A 228 8.89 -14.19 19.88
C LEU A 228 8.77 -15.57 20.54
N GLU A 229 9.49 -15.80 21.64
CA GLU A 229 9.37 -17.01 22.45
C GLU A 229 7.98 -17.15 23.08
N ALA A 230 7.43 -16.05 23.64
CA ALA A 230 6.08 -16.02 24.20
C ALA A 230 4.99 -16.28 23.15
N ILE A 231 5.16 -15.78 21.92
CA ILE A 231 4.23 -16.04 20.81
C ILE A 231 4.35 -17.49 20.32
N ALA A 232 5.57 -17.99 20.15
CA ALA A 232 5.83 -19.35 19.66
C ALA A 232 5.37 -20.43 20.67
N GLY A 233 5.41 -20.12 21.97
CA GLY A 233 4.94 -21.01 23.04
C GLY A 233 3.42 -21.01 23.27
N ALA A 234 2.65 -20.18 22.56
CA ALA A 234 1.21 -20.06 22.77
C ALA A 234 0.38 -20.97 21.85
N ASP A 235 -0.63 -21.63 22.42
CA ASP A 235 -1.48 -22.59 21.68
C ASP A 235 -2.35 -21.95 20.58
N ASN A 236 -2.66 -20.66 20.73
CA ASN A 236 -3.49 -19.91 19.78
C ASN A 236 -3.29 -18.40 19.94
N GLY A 237 -3.85 -17.61 19.02
CA GLY A 237 -3.70 -16.16 19.03
C GLY A 237 -4.25 -15.45 20.27
N ALA A 238 -5.23 -16.02 20.98
CA ALA A 238 -5.72 -15.44 22.23
C ALA A 238 -4.75 -15.67 23.39
N ALA A 239 -4.17 -16.87 23.47
CA ALA A 239 -3.09 -17.20 24.41
C ALA A 239 -1.83 -16.35 24.14
N ALA A 240 -1.47 -16.13 22.87
CA ALA A 240 -0.35 -15.28 22.50
C ALA A 240 -0.54 -13.83 22.97
N ARG A 241 -1.74 -13.26 22.80
CA ARG A 241 -2.05 -11.91 23.31
C ARG A 241 -1.98 -11.85 24.84
N ALA A 242 -2.51 -12.84 25.56
CA ALA A 242 -2.42 -12.89 27.01
C ALA A 242 -0.96 -12.94 27.48
N ALA A 243 -0.13 -13.77 26.84
CA ALA A 243 1.30 -13.87 27.12
C ALA A 243 2.06 -12.55 26.84
N ILE A 244 1.72 -11.82 25.77
CA ILE A 244 2.31 -10.51 25.47
C ILE A 244 1.90 -9.46 26.51
N ILE A 245 0.64 -9.44 26.95
CA ILE A 245 0.15 -8.55 28.01
C ILE A 245 0.95 -8.79 29.29
N GLU A 246 1.10 -10.05 29.69
CA GLU A 246 1.86 -10.43 30.89
C GLU A 246 3.34 -10.08 30.78
N LEU A 247 3.96 -10.37 29.64
CA LEU A 247 5.39 -10.16 29.40
C LEU A 247 5.78 -8.68 29.35
N LEU A 248 4.97 -7.86 28.67
CA LEU A 248 5.29 -6.46 28.36
C LEU A 248 4.54 -5.45 29.25
N GLY A 249 3.53 -5.89 30.02
CA GLY A 249 2.70 -5.00 30.83
C GLY A 249 1.88 -4.01 30.01
N VAL A 250 1.47 -4.39 28.80
CA VAL A 250 0.81 -3.52 27.82
C VAL A 250 -0.71 -3.71 27.81
N SER A 251 -1.44 -2.75 27.25
CA SER A 251 -2.89 -2.86 27.08
C SER A 251 -3.26 -3.95 26.05
N GLU A 252 -4.50 -4.46 26.13
CA GLU A 252 -5.02 -5.46 25.16
C GLU A 252 -4.90 -4.97 23.69
N PRO A 253 -5.21 -3.70 23.35
CA PRO A 253 -4.93 -3.13 22.04
C PRO A 253 -3.44 -3.13 21.64
N GLY A 254 -2.55 -2.86 22.60
CA GLY A 254 -1.10 -2.88 22.38
C GLY A 254 -0.57 -4.29 22.12
N ALA A 255 -1.04 -5.27 22.89
CA ALA A 255 -0.69 -6.68 22.70
C ALA A 255 -1.22 -7.26 21.39
N GLU A 256 -2.42 -6.85 20.97
CA GLU A 256 -2.97 -7.20 19.66
C GLU A 256 -2.09 -6.67 18.52
N ALA A 257 -1.63 -5.42 18.62
CA ALA A 257 -0.74 -4.83 17.63
C ALA A 257 0.61 -5.56 17.57
N VAL A 258 1.19 -5.91 18.73
CA VAL A 258 2.45 -6.67 18.81
C VAL A 258 2.30 -8.09 18.23
N ALA A 259 1.21 -8.79 18.54
CA ALA A 259 0.93 -10.13 18.01
C ALA A 259 0.76 -10.14 16.47
N ALA A 260 0.33 -9.02 15.89
CA ALA A 260 0.16 -8.85 14.45
C ALA A 260 1.44 -8.40 13.73
N MET A 261 2.54 -8.14 14.46
CA MET A 261 3.81 -7.72 13.86
C MET A 261 4.40 -8.84 13.01
N GLN A 262 4.90 -8.48 11.82
CA GLN A 262 5.66 -9.40 11.00
C GLN A 262 7.07 -9.59 11.58
N LEU A 263 7.66 -10.78 11.43
CA LEU A 263 9.04 -11.06 11.88
C LEU A 263 10.06 -10.03 11.35
N SER A 264 9.85 -9.55 10.12
CA SER A 264 10.65 -8.50 9.49
C SER A 264 10.60 -7.14 10.22
N GLN A 265 9.63 -6.91 11.10
CA GLN A 265 9.49 -5.68 11.88
C GLN A 265 10.32 -5.70 13.17
N PHE A 266 10.83 -6.86 13.60
CA PHE A 266 11.74 -6.99 14.75
C PHE A 266 13.19 -6.63 14.38
N ARG A 267 13.38 -5.40 13.87
CA ARG A 267 14.67 -4.85 13.48
C ARG A 267 15.01 -3.59 14.28
N SER A 268 16.30 -3.32 14.44
CA SER A 268 16.82 -2.20 15.23
C SER A 268 16.47 -0.82 14.64
N ASP A 269 16.31 -0.72 13.33
CA ASP A 269 15.90 0.51 12.63
C ASP A 269 14.41 0.83 12.83
N VAL A 270 13.54 -0.20 12.78
CA VAL A 270 12.11 -0.07 13.11
C VAL A 270 11.93 0.35 14.57
N ALA A 271 12.73 -0.21 15.49
CA ALA A 271 12.74 0.20 16.89
C ALA A 271 13.10 1.68 17.08
N ARG A 272 14.12 2.14 16.36
CA ARG A 272 14.56 3.55 16.38
C ARG A 272 13.46 4.48 15.85
N MET A 273 12.76 4.10 14.77
CA MET A 273 11.66 4.88 14.21
C MET A 273 10.44 4.92 15.15
N ALA A 274 10.06 3.79 15.74
CA ALA A 274 8.96 3.71 16.69
C ALA A 274 9.23 4.58 17.93
N ARG A 275 10.46 4.57 18.48
CA ARG A 275 10.87 5.45 19.58
C ARG A 275 10.79 6.93 19.21
N ALA A 276 11.24 7.30 18.01
CA ALA A 276 11.17 8.68 17.54
C ALA A 276 9.71 9.16 17.43
N GLY A 277 8.82 8.32 16.88
CA GLY A 277 7.37 8.60 16.81
C GLY A 277 6.71 8.72 18.18
N LEU A 278 7.10 7.88 19.15
CA LEU A 278 6.60 7.95 20.53
C LEU A 278 7.02 9.26 21.21
N ILE A 279 8.28 9.69 21.03
CA ILE A 279 8.78 10.97 21.55
C ILE A 279 8.03 12.16 20.93
N GLU A 280 7.72 12.10 19.63
CA GLU A 280 6.96 13.15 18.93
C GLU A 280 5.52 13.24 19.43
N LEU A 281 4.86 12.09 19.67
CA LEU A 281 3.55 12.03 20.31
C LEU A 281 3.54 12.51 21.76
N GLN A 282 4.64 12.38 22.50
CA GLN A 282 4.75 12.94 23.86
C GLN A 282 4.91 14.46 23.85
N ARG A 283 5.54 15.01 22.80
CA ARG A 283 5.86 16.45 22.70
C ARG A 283 4.73 17.32 22.15
N THR A 284 3.88 16.77 21.29
CA THR A 284 2.69 17.49 20.79
C THR A 284 1.68 17.60 21.93
N SER A 285 1.12 18.77 22.26
CA SER A 285 0.03 18.85 23.26
C SER A 285 -1.30 18.37 22.68
N PRO A 286 -2.23 17.79 23.46
CA PRO A 286 -3.52 17.37 22.93
C PRO A 286 -4.25 18.58 22.37
N PRO A 287 -4.97 18.46 21.24
CA PRO A 287 -5.83 19.54 20.77
C PRO A 287 -6.86 19.85 21.87
N ALA A 288 -7.10 21.15 22.07
CA ALA A 288 -8.04 21.67 23.07
C ALA A 288 -9.45 21.10 22.84
#